data_AF-A0A7W2P7K3-F1
#
_entry.id   AF-A0A7W2P7K3-F1
#
_cell.length_a   1.000
_cell.length_b   1.000
_cell.length_c   1.000
_cell.angle_alpha   90.00
_cell.angle_beta   90.00
_cell.angle_gamma   90.00
#
_symmetry.space_group_name_H-M   'P 1'
#
loop_
_entity.id
_entity.type
_entity.pdbx_description
1 polymer ?
#
loop_
_entity_poly.entity_id
_entity_poly.type
_entity_poly.pdbx_seq_one_letter_code
_entity_poly.pdbx_strand_id
1 'polypeptide(L)'
;MPSQKNPILDRRKQVPEQSTWWFKLSLAQKFSASSLGKFGYELSFIRNDEGHSLAVLRCDSGIAVVTEDGDINTSPNIKMR
;
A
#
# COMPACT_ATOMS: atom_id res chain seq x y z
N MET A 1 -19.02 40.70 -19.67
CA MET A 1 -18.96 40.23 -18.27
C MET A 1 -18.55 38.76 -18.29
N PRO A 2 -17.30 38.40 -18.00
CA PRO A 2 -16.87 37.00 -18.09
C PRO A 2 -17.38 36.21 -16.88
N SER A 3 -18.23 35.23 -17.16
CA SER A 3 -18.64 34.19 -16.23
C SER A 3 -17.39 33.37 -15.86
N GLN A 4 -16.93 33.52 -14.62
CA GLN A 4 -15.81 32.75 -14.07
C GLN A 4 -16.25 31.29 -13.93
N LYS A 5 -16.09 30.56 -15.04
CA LYS A 5 -16.16 29.12 -15.08
C LYS A 5 -14.92 28.59 -14.37
N ASN A 6 -15.03 28.46 -13.04
CA ASN A 6 -14.08 27.68 -12.27
C ASN A 6 -13.94 26.33 -12.99
N PRO A 7 -12.74 25.94 -13.47
CA PRO A 7 -12.54 24.57 -13.88
C PRO A 7 -12.72 23.78 -12.59
N ILE A 8 -13.90 23.17 -12.44
CA ILE A 8 -14.17 22.15 -11.47
C ILE A 8 -13.13 21.09 -11.79
N LEU A 9 -12.02 21.17 -11.05
CA LEU A 9 -10.87 20.32 -11.17
C LEU A 9 -11.41 18.90 -11.27
N ASP A 10 -11.17 18.32 -12.43
CA ASP A 10 -11.21 16.89 -12.66
C ASP A 10 -10.30 16.24 -11.61
N ARG A 11 -10.88 16.00 -10.44
CA ARG A 11 -10.26 15.30 -9.31
C ARG A 11 -11.00 14.00 -9.10
N ARG A 12 -11.47 13.40 -10.20
CA ARG A 12 -11.59 11.95 -10.27
C ARG A 12 -10.17 11.42 -10.16
N LYS A 13 -9.73 11.22 -8.92
CA LYS A 13 -8.46 10.58 -8.57
C LYS A 13 -8.42 9.25 -9.32
N GLN A 14 -7.84 9.26 -10.53
CA GLN A 14 -7.30 8.06 -11.15
C GLN A 14 -6.44 7.43 -10.09
N VAL A 15 -6.72 6.19 -9.72
CA VAL A 15 -6.07 5.45 -8.64
C VAL A 15 -4.59 5.27 -8.99
N PRO A 16 -3.63 6.12 -8.53
CA PRO A 16 -2.21 5.91 -8.81
C PRO A 16 -1.55 5.27 -7.59
N GLU A 17 -2.35 4.83 -6.61
CA GLU A 17 -1.88 4.63 -5.25
C GLU A 17 -1.08 3.33 -5.14
N GLN A 18 -1.57 2.21 -5.66
CA GLN A 18 -0.84 0.94 -5.55
C GLN A 18 0.52 0.96 -6.26
N SER A 19 0.60 1.50 -7.47
CA SER A 19 1.88 1.60 -8.19
C SER A 19 2.85 2.54 -7.47
N THR A 20 2.36 3.69 -6.99
CA THR A 20 3.17 4.64 -6.23
C THR A 20 3.65 4.04 -4.92
N TRP A 21 2.80 3.27 -4.24
CA TRP A 21 3.15 2.51 -3.04
C TRP A 21 4.22 1.49 -3.37
N TRP A 22 4.02 0.67 -4.39
CA TRP A 22 5.01 -0.30 -4.86
C TRP A 22 6.36 0.34 -5.18
N PHE A 23 6.38 1.55 -5.74
CA PHE A 23 7.62 2.29 -5.98
C PHE A 23 8.34 2.71 -4.70
N LYS A 24 7.60 3.05 -3.62
CA LYS A 24 8.14 3.41 -2.31
C LYS A 24 8.70 2.22 -1.51
N LEU A 25 8.32 1.00 -1.85
CA LEU A 25 8.84 -0.20 -1.18
C LEU A 25 10.31 -0.43 -1.52
N SER A 26 11.05 -1.07 -0.62
CA SER A 26 12.39 -1.59 -0.90
C SER A 26 12.32 -2.80 -1.85
N LEU A 27 13.44 -3.17 -2.48
CA LEU A 27 13.49 -4.32 -3.39
C LEU A 27 13.08 -5.63 -2.68
N ALA A 28 13.60 -5.85 -1.46
CA ALA A 28 13.26 -7.03 -0.66
C ALA A 28 11.77 -7.06 -0.30
N GLN A 29 11.23 -5.90 0.07
CA GLN A 29 9.82 -5.73 0.37
C GLN A 29 8.91 -5.98 -0.85
N LYS A 30 9.27 -5.51 -2.04
CA LYS A 30 8.56 -5.81 -3.29
C LYS A 30 8.60 -7.30 -3.61
N PHE A 31 9.74 -7.95 -3.38
CA PHE A 31 9.90 -9.37 -3.66
C PHE A 31 8.95 -10.21 -2.79
N SER A 32 8.91 -9.92 -1.49
CA SER A 32 8.01 -10.56 -0.54
C SER A 32 6.54 -10.21 -0.79
N ALA A 33 6.22 -8.94 -1.04
CA ALA A 33 4.87 -8.51 -1.40
C ALA A 33 4.36 -9.16 -2.70
N SER A 34 5.24 -9.36 -3.68
CA SER A 34 4.89 -9.98 -4.97
C SER A 34 4.65 -11.47 -4.81
N SER A 35 5.43 -12.11 -3.94
CA SER A 35 5.22 -13.51 -3.55
C SER A 35 3.85 -13.67 -2.87
N LEU A 36 3.53 -12.80 -1.91
CA LEU A 36 2.22 -12.75 -1.24
C LEU A 36 1.07 -12.48 -2.22
N GLY A 37 1.28 -11.63 -3.23
CA GLY A 37 0.34 -11.44 -4.34
C GLY A 37 -0.08 -12.74 -5.02
N LYS A 38 0.87 -13.67 -5.23
CA LYS A 38 0.58 -15.00 -5.79
C LYS A 38 -0.24 -15.89 -4.86
N PHE A 39 -0.19 -15.65 -3.55
CA PHE A 39 -1.00 -16.33 -2.55
C PHE A 39 -2.37 -15.66 -2.34
N GLY A 40 -2.71 -14.62 -3.12
CA GLY A 40 -3.99 -13.90 -3.01
C GLY A 40 -3.97 -12.74 -2.01
N TYR A 41 -2.80 -12.28 -1.59
CA TYR A 41 -2.68 -11.07 -0.77
C TYR A 41 -2.60 -9.83 -1.66
N GLU A 42 -3.48 -8.88 -1.44
CA GLU A 42 -3.47 -7.62 -2.17
C GLU A 42 -2.81 -6.52 -1.33
N LEU A 43 -1.92 -5.74 -1.95
CA LEU A 43 -1.31 -4.58 -1.28
C LEU A 43 -2.42 -3.57 -0.96
N SER A 44 -2.70 -3.41 0.33
CA SER A 44 -3.82 -2.62 0.82
C SER A 44 -3.39 -1.18 1.10
N PHE A 45 -2.23 -0.99 1.75
CA PHE A 45 -1.61 0.32 1.98
C PHE A 45 -0.17 0.15 2.48
N ILE A 46 0.61 1.24 2.46
CA ILE A 46 1.92 1.29 3.14
C ILE A 46 1.77 2.10 4.40
N ARG A 47 2.22 1.53 5.51
CA ARG A 47 2.41 2.22 6.77
C ARG A 47 3.88 2.61 6.88
N ASN A 48 4.17 3.79 7.41
CA ASN A 48 5.52 4.13 7.81
C ASN A 48 5.54 4.14 9.34
N ASP A 49 6.41 3.33 9.94
CA ASP A 49 6.49 3.12 11.38
C ASP A 49 7.95 3.30 11.81
N GLU A 50 8.20 4.28 12.68
CA GLU A 50 9.57 4.66 13.12
C GLU A 50 10.57 4.93 11.99
N GLY A 51 10.10 5.37 10.82
CA GLY A 51 10.93 5.63 9.63
C GLY A 51 11.03 4.45 8.68
N HIS A 52 10.59 3.26 9.10
CA HIS A 52 10.55 2.06 8.27
C HIS A 52 9.26 2.00 7.45
N SER A 53 9.39 1.72 6.16
CA SER A 53 8.22 1.50 5.31
C SER A 53 7.74 0.06 5.47
N LEU A 54 6.48 -0.12 5.81
CA LEU A 54 5.79 -1.39 6.03
C LEU A 54 4.67 -1.55 5.00
N ALA A 55 4.78 -2.53 4.11
CA ALA A 55 3.74 -2.88 3.16
C ALA A 55 2.70 -3.71 3.88
N VAL A 56 1.47 -3.22 3.98
CA VAL A 56 0.36 -3.97 4.54
C VAL A 56 -0.44 -4.58 3.39
N LEU A 57 -0.44 -5.90 3.33
CA LEU A 57 -1.23 -6.68 2.40
C LEU A 57 -2.40 -7.34 3.14
N ARG A 58 -3.54 -7.42 2.46
CA ARG A 58 -4.76 -8.05 2.98
C ARG A 58 -5.11 -9.25 2.12
N CYS A 59 -5.45 -10.35 2.77
CA CYS A 59 -6.02 -11.53 2.16
C CYS A 59 -7.36 -11.81 2.85
N ASP A 60 -8.22 -12.61 2.20
CA ASP A 60 -9.50 -13.04 2.78
C ASP A 60 -9.33 -13.70 4.15
N SER A 61 -8.21 -14.41 4.34
CA SER A 61 -7.87 -15.13 5.57
C SER A 61 -7.16 -14.27 6.64
N GLY A 62 -6.64 -13.08 6.31
CA GLY A 62 -5.88 -12.27 7.27
C GLY A 62 -5.10 -11.10 6.69
N ILE A 63 -4.20 -10.54 7.50
CA ILE A 63 -3.36 -9.40 7.13
C ILE A 63 -1.90 -9.84 7.21
N ALA A 64 -1.14 -9.56 6.16
CA ALA A 64 0.31 -9.75 6.14
C ALA A 64 0.99 -8.39 6.03
N VAL A 65 2.07 -8.20 6.77
CA VAL A 65 2.89 -7.00 6.70
C VAL A 65 4.28 -7.40 6.24
N VAL A 66 4.84 -6.67 5.29
CA VAL A 66 6.21 -6.87 4.84
C VAL A 66 7.03 -5.69 5.26
N THR A 67 8.16 -5.93 5.93
CA THR A 67 9.12 -4.88 6.31
C THR A 67 9.99 -4.46 5.12
N GLU A 68 10.77 -3.39 5.26
CA GLU A 68 11.70 -2.97 4.21
C GLU A 68 12.77 -4.02 3.87
N ASP A 69 13.14 -4.86 4.85
CA ASP A 69 14.05 -6.00 4.70
C ASP A 69 13.42 -7.19 3.97
N GLY A 70 12.12 -7.13 3.67
CA GLY A 70 11.38 -8.23 3.05
C GLY A 70 10.85 -9.26 4.04
N ASP A 71 10.89 -8.97 5.34
CA ASP A 71 10.40 -9.87 6.39
C ASP A 71 8.87 -9.88 6.41
N ILE A 72 8.27 -11.06 6.22
CA ILE A 72 6.81 -11.22 6.14
C ILE A 72 6.25 -11.57 7.52
N ASN A 73 5.43 -10.67 8.03
CA ASN A 73 4.71 -10.80 9.29
C ASN A 73 3.22 -11.01 9.01
N THR A 74 2.77 -12.25 8.97
CA THR A 74 1.34 -12.64 8.78
C THR A 74 0.53 -12.64 10.07
N SER A 75 1.18 -12.45 11.23
CA SER A 75 0.54 -12.27 12.53
C SER A 75 1.04 -10.98 13.19
N PRO A 76 0.92 -9.83 12.52
CA PRO A 76 1.35 -8.59 13.12
C PRO A 76 0.38 -8.28 14.28
N ASN A 77 0.89 -7.92 15.46
CA ASN A 77 0.07 -7.57 16.63
C ASN A 77 -0.57 -6.18 16.43
N ILE A 78 -1.27 -6.00 15.32
CA ILE A 78 -1.95 -4.77 14.95
C ILE A 78 -3.35 -4.90 15.53
N LYS A 79 -3.52 -4.36 16.73
CA LYS A 79 -4.86 -4.11 17.25
C LYS A 79 -5.52 -3.07 16.35
N MET A 80 -6.40 -3.51 15.43
CA MET A 80 -7.42 -2.63 14.87
C MET A 80 -8.33 -2.23 16.06
N ARG A 81 -8.26 -0.97 16.47
CA ARG A 81 -9.07 -0.39 17.56
C ARG A 81 -10.01 0.64 16.96
#